data_AF-A0A0C4WSV7-F1
#
_entry.id   AF-A0A0C4WSV7-F1
#
_cell.length_a   1.000
_cell.length_b   1.000
_cell.length_c   1.000
_cell.angle_alpha   90.00
_cell.angle_beta   90.00
_cell.angle_gamma   90.00
#
_symmetry.space_group_name_H-M   'P 1'
#
loop_
_entity.id
_entity.type
_entity.pdbx_description
1 polymer ?
#
loop_
_entity_poly.entity_id
_entity_poly.type
_entity_poly.pdbx_seq_one_letter_code
_entity_poly.pdbx_strand_id
1 'polypeptide(L)'
;MQSSPSVPSTSGRRFRVRDLSSHYGAPTFDLVFLDVENGVERHSEAVWNSQEQAILEAEHLDAAQLRPLHWEACRQNSGDFVNF
;
A
#
# COMPACT_ATOMS: atom_id res chain seq x y z
N MET A 1 19.51 33.01 -2.77
CA MET A 1 18.29 32.37 -3.30
C MET A 1 18.45 30.88 -3.04
N GLN A 2 17.80 30.40 -1.98
CA GLN A 2 18.01 29.04 -1.47
C GLN A 2 17.09 28.10 -2.24
N SER A 3 17.67 27.30 -3.13
CA SER A 3 16.96 26.22 -3.82
C SER A 3 16.54 25.19 -2.79
N SER A 4 15.26 25.14 -2.47
CA SER A 4 14.69 23.96 -1.80
C SER A 4 14.92 22.77 -2.72
N PRO A 5 15.60 21.70 -2.28
CA PRO A 5 15.50 20.44 -2.99
C PRO A 5 14.04 20.00 -2.79
N SER A 6 13.22 20.15 -3.82
CA SER A 6 12.02 19.36 -3.97
C SER A 6 12.48 17.92 -3.94
N VAL A 7 12.52 17.33 -2.74
CA VAL A 7 12.54 15.88 -2.56
C VAL A 7 11.49 15.39 -3.54
N PRO A 8 11.80 14.50 -4.50
CA PRO A 8 10.74 13.81 -5.21
C PRO A 8 10.01 13.03 -4.13
N SER A 9 8.98 13.65 -3.59
CA SER A 9 8.00 13.07 -2.74
C SER A 9 7.57 11.79 -3.43
N THR A 10 8.07 10.66 -2.96
CA THR A 10 7.54 9.33 -3.29
C THR A 10 6.07 9.21 -2.86
N SER A 11 5.47 10.30 -2.37
CA SER A 11 4.06 10.60 -2.14
C SER A 11 3.12 10.46 -3.36
N GLY A 12 3.59 9.91 -4.49
CA GLY A 12 2.77 9.70 -5.69
C GLY A 12 2.04 8.36 -5.73
N ARG A 13 2.65 7.28 -5.24
CA ARG A 13 2.08 5.93 -5.38
C ARG A 13 1.24 5.57 -4.16
N ARG A 14 -0.08 5.58 -4.34
CA ARG A 14 -1.04 5.20 -3.30
C ARG A 14 -1.09 3.68 -3.11
N PHE A 15 -0.74 2.94 -4.16
CA PHE A 15 -0.69 1.48 -4.15
C PHE A 15 0.75 0.97 -4.01
N ARG A 16 0.93 -0.03 -3.15
CA ARG A 16 2.19 -0.73 -2.91
C ARG A 16 1.95 -2.23 -2.99
N VAL A 17 2.87 -2.95 -3.62
CA VAL A 17 2.88 -4.42 -3.58
C VAL A 17 3.55 -4.87 -2.30
N ARG A 18 2.91 -5.75 -1.54
CA ARG A 18 3.47 -6.38 -0.36
C ARG A 18 3.69 -7.87 -0.64
N ASP A 19 4.84 -8.37 -0.20
CA ASP A 19 5.19 -9.78 -0.30
C ASP A 19 4.68 -10.52 0.95
N LEU A 20 3.86 -11.54 0.72
CA LEU A 20 3.35 -12.47 1.72
C LEU A 20 3.97 -13.86 1.54
N SER A 21 4.96 -14.01 0.66
CA SER A 21 5.55 -15.30 0.35
C SER A 21 6.11 -16.01 1.59
N SER A 22 6.67 -15.24 2.52
CA SER A 22 7.18 -15.74 3.80
C SER A 22 6.09 -16.30 4.71
N HIS A 23 4.85 -15.83 4.59
CA HIS A 23 3.73 -16.28 5.42
C HIS A 23 3.07 -17.54 4.88
N TYR A 24 2.97 -17.66 3.55
CA TYR A 24 2.29 -18.78 2.88
C TYR A 24 3.22 -19.89 2.38
N GLY A 25 4.54 -19.68 2.39
CA GLY A 25 5.52 -20.65 1.87
C GLY A 25 5.50 -20.81 0.35
N ALA A 26 4.84 -19.89 -0.36
CA ALA A 26 4.72 -19.85 -1.81
C ALA A 26 4.68 -18.39 -2.29
N PRO A 27 5.13 -18.07 -3.51
CA PRO A 27 5.11 -16.69 -4.01
C PRO A 27 3.68 -16.15 -3.97
N THR A 28 3.46 -15.22 -3.06
CA THR A 28 2.14 -14.65 -2.73
C THR A 28 2.34 -13.17 -2.49
N PHE A 29 1.63 -12.35 -3.26
CA PHE A 29 1.74 -10.90 -3.22
C PHE A 29 0.35 -10.32 -3.03
N ASP A 30 0.23 -9.27 -2.25
CA ASP A 30 -1.00 -8.50 -2.11
C ASP A 30 -0.76 -7.03 -2.41
N LEU A 31 -1.85 -6.27 -2.50
CA LEU A 31 -1.80 -4.82 -2.69
C LEU A 31 -2.18 -4.09 -1.42
N VAL A 32 -1.41 -3.06 -1.11
CA VAL A 32 -1.64 -2.15 0.01
C VAL A 32 -1.95 -0.78 -0.56
N PHE A 33 -3.16 -0.30 -0.30
CA PHE A 33 -3.59 1.06 -0.60
C PHE A 33 -3.42 1.94 0.63
N LEU A 34 -2.56 2.96 0.55
CA LEU A 34 -2.39 3.95 1.60
C LEU A 34 -3.45 5.04 1.47
N ASP A 35 -4.45 4.99 2.34
CA ASP A 35 -5.46 6.04 2.44
C ASP A 35 -4.97 7.14 3.38
N VAL A 36 -4.32 8.13 2.78
CA VAL A 36 -3.84 9.33 3.49
C VAL A 36 -5.00 10.17 4.01
N GLU A 37 -6.18 10.14 3.38
CA GLU A 37 -7.34 10.93 3.82
C GLU A 37 -7.88 10.42 5.16
N ASN A 38 -7.90 9.10 5.34
CA ASN A 38 -8.40 8.46 6.56
C ASN A 38 -7.27 8.02 7.51
N GLY A 39 -6.00 8.12 7.12
CA GLY A 39 -4.85 7.67 7.90
C GLY A 39 -4.83 6.15 8.12
N VAL A 40 -5.34 5.37 7.16
CA VAL A 40 -5.41 3.90 7.24
C VAL A 40 -4.73 3.25 6.04
N GLU A 41 -4.24 2.04 6.24
CA GLU A 41 -3.79 1.19 5.14
C GLU A 41 -4.89 0.18 4.83
N ARG A 42 -5.22 0.02 3.56
CA ARG A 42 -6.16 -0.99 3.10
C ARG A 42 -5.44 -2.09 2.38
N HIS A 43 -5.69 -3.34 2.75
CA HIS A 43 -5.11 -4.50 2.10
C HIS A 43 -6.10 -5.09 1.11
N SER A 44 -5.60 -5.46 -0.06
CA SER A 44 -6.38 -6.14 -1.06
C SER A 44 -6.79 -7.51 -0.55
N GLU A 45 -8.06 -7.84 -0.74
CA GLU A 45 -8.60 -9.19 -0.53
C GLU A 45 -8.05 -10.17 -1.58
N ALA A 46 -7.60 -9.65 -2.72
CA ALA A 46 -6.97 -10.44 -3.76
C ALA A 46 -5.48 -10.61 -3.48
N VAL A 47 -4.99 -11.81 -3.80
CA VAL A 47 -3.56 -12.13 -3.78
C VAL A 47 -3.13 -12.65 -5.15
N TRP A 48 -1.91 -12.33 -5.52
CA TRP A 48 -1.28 -12.72 -6.77
C TRP A 48 -0.15 -13.70 -6.50
N ASN A 49 0.04 -14.64 -7.41
CA ASN A 49 1.15 -15.60 -7.36
C ASN A 49 2.41 -15.09 -8.08
N SER A 50 2.32 -13.93 -8.74
CA SER A 50 3.42 -13.31 -9.48
C SER A 50 3.53 -11.83 -9.11
N GLN A 51 4.74 -11.40 -8.76
CA GLN A 51 5.03 -10.02 -8.40
C GLN A 51 4.69 -9.06 -9.55
N GLU A 52 5.01 -9.45 -10.78
CA GLU A 52 4.72 -8.65 -11.99
C GLU A 52 3.22 -8.38 -12.15
N GLN A 53 2.37 -9.38 -11.89
CA GLN A 53 0.92 -9.19 -11.94
C GLN A 53 0.42 -8.23 -10.87
N ALA A 54 0.93 -8.35 -9.63
CA ALA A 54 0.59 -7.42 -8.57
C ALA A 54 1.03 -5.99 -8.92
N ILE A 55 2.23 -5.80 -9.51
CA ILE A 55 2.69 -4.48 -9.94
C ILE A 55 1.78 -3.90 -11.03
N LEU A 56 1.43 -4.69 -12.05
CA LEU A 56 0.54 -4.25 -13.13
C LEU A 56 -0.82 -3.82 -12.60
N GLU A 57 -1.39 -4.58 -11.64
CA GLU A 57 -2.65 -4.24 -11.02
C GLU A 57 -2.53 -2.97 -10.17
N ALA A 58 -1.46 -2.83 -9.37
CA ALA A 58 -1.20 -1.61 -8.60
C ALA A 58 -1.14 -0.37 -9.50
N GLU A 59 -0.46 -0.48 -10.65
CA GLU A 59 -0.35 0.61 -11.63
C GLU A 59 -1.69 0.86 -12.33
N HIS A 60 -2.47 -0.17 -12.61
CA HIS A 60 -3.81 -0.04 -13.18
C HIS A 60 -4.76 0.71 -12.22
N LEU A 61 -4.77 0.32 -10.94
CA LEU A 61 -5.57 0.96 -9.90
C LEU A 61 -5.14 2.40 -9.64
N ASP A 62 -3.84 2.68 -9.64
CA ASP A 62 -3.28 4.02 -9.50
C ASP A 62 -3.65 4.91 -10.70
N ALA A 63 -3.49 4.41 -11.93
CA ALA A 63 -3.86 5.11 -13.17
C ALA A 63 -5.37 5.36 -13.27
N ALA A 64 -6.19 4.42 -12.81
CA ALA A 64 -7.64 4.56 -12.72
C ALA A 64 -8.08 5.44 -11.54
N GLN A 65 -7.14 5.89 -10.69
CA GLN A 65 -7.40 6.64 -9.45
C GLN A 65 -8.45 5.96 -8.56
N LEU A 66 -8.49 4.62 -8.58
CA LEU A 66 -9.46 3.85 -7.83
C LEU A 66 -9.15 3.95 -6.34
N ARG A 67 -10.22 4.03 -5.55
CA ARG A 67 -10.14 3.98 -4.08
C ARG A 67 -10.91 2.75 -3.64
N PRO A 68 -10.24 1.61 -3.40
CA PRO A 68 -10.91 0.40 -2.97
C PRO A 68 -11.30 0.53 -1.49
N LEU A 69 -12.36 1.29 -1.23
CA LEU A 69 -12.91 1.49 0.12
C LEU A 69 -13.45 0.20 0.74
N HIS A 70 -13.73 -0.82 -0.08
CA HIS A 70 -14.18 -2.14 0.35
C HIS A 70 -13.06 -3.01 0.91
N TRP A 71 -11.79 -2.68 0.64
CA TRP A 71 -10.64 -3.43 1.15
C TRP A 71 -10.52 -3.33 2.66
N GLU A 72 -9.95 -4.36 3.27
CA GLU A 72 -9.77 -4.44 4.71
C GLU A 72 -8.87 -3.31 5.19
N ALA A 73 -9.44 -2.38 5.96
CA ALA A 73 -8.70 -1.29 6.59
C ALA A 73 -7.99 -1.81 7.83
N CYS A 74 -6.69 -2.06 7.69
CA CYS A 74 -5.82 -2.16 8.85
C CYS A 74 -5.49 -0.74 9.31
N ARG A 75 -5.98 -0.37 10.50
CA ARG A 75 -5.39 0.78 11.19
C ARG A 75 -3.90 0.47 11.33
N GLN A 76 -3.05 1.31 10.74
CA GLN A 76 -1.67 1.39 11.21
C GLN A 76 -1.82 1.70 12.69
N ASN A 77 -1.58 0.71 13.54
CA ASN A 77 -1.43 0.94 14.95
C ASN A 77 -0.07 1.63 15.10
N SER A 78 -0.03 2.93 14.73
CA SER A 78 0.97 3.85 15.24
C SER A 78 0.84 3.71 16.74
N GLY A 79 1.75 2.96 17.34
CA GLY A 79 1.67 2.50 18.71
C GLY A 79 1.64 3.69 19.66
N ASP A 80 0.45 4.19 19.93
CA ASP A 80 0.13 4.96 21.12
C ASP A 80 -0.60 3.99 22.05
N PHE A 81 0.17 3.07 22.63
CA PHE A 81 -0.32 2.26 23.73
C PHE A 81 0.75 2.16 24.82
N VAL A 82 0.57 3.09 25.76
CA VAL A 82 0.66 2.99 27.22
C VAL A 82 2.04 2.82 27.88
N ASN A 83 2.54 3.95 28.38
CA ASN A 83 3.42 4.01 29.55
C ASN A 83 2.55 3.70 30.78
N PHE A 84 2.80 2.56 31.45
CA PHE A 84 2.26 2.23 32.78
C PHE A 84 3.40 2.18 33.79
#